data_AF-A0A7S9Z0G4-F1
#
_entry.id   AF-A0A7S9Z0G4-F1
#
_cell.length_a   1.000
_cell.length_b   1.000
_cell.length_c   1.000
_cell.angle_alpha   90.00
_cell.angle_beta   90.00
_cell.angle_gamma   90.00
#
_symmetry.space_group_name_H-M   'P 1'
#
loop_
_entity.id
_entity.type
_entity.pdbx_description
1 polymer ?
#
loop_
_entity_poly.entity_id
_entity_poly.type
_entity_poly.pdbx_seq_one_letter_code
_entity_poly.pdbx_strand_id
1 'polypeptide(L)'
;MADRPILFSAPMVRALLEGRKTQTRRILSKARVFATPERPAFTLKGEHMSRALQAASGFRHLHGDGWFWECDALEWQAPATRTGVMAHIGYAVGDRLWVRETHGFNHYEYERGKAPKVRPDDLDDLHISYRADEYDREIRSELLYRPSIFMPRWASRLTLTVTDVRVQRLQDCSEADALAEGIEARGVGSLWGWIDYLETNPNVTRHFADPRRSYASLWDSINGDGAWDANPWVVAVSFDVRKGNIDG
;
A
#
# COMPACT_ATOMS: atom_id res chain seq x y z
N MET A 1 -16.86 2.02 -8.18
CA MET A 1 -16.71 1.09 -7.04
C MET A 1 -16.20 -0.23 -7.58
N ALA A 2 -14.96 -0.56 -7.28
CA ALA A 2 -14.32 -1.82 -7.62
C ALA A 2 -13.75 -2.48 -6.36
N ASP A 3 -13.68 -3.80 -6.37
CA ASP A 3 -13.06 -4.57 -5.30
C ASP A 3 -11.63 -4.99 -5.71
N ARG A 4 -10.62 -4.60 -4.94
CA ARG A 4 -9.20 -4.82 -5.30
C ARG A 4 -8.37 -5.32 -4.13
N PRO A 5 -7.37 -6.19 -4.35
CA PRO A 5 -6.42 -6.56 -3.30
C PRO A 5 -5.49 -5.41 -2.94
N ILE A 6 -5.09 -5.32 -1.67
CA ILE A 6 -3.97 -4.48 -1.24
C ILE A 6 -3.04 -5.25 -0.29
N LEU A 7 -1.73 -5.20 -0.52
CA LEU A 7 -0.75 -5.92 0.29
C LEU A 7 -0.30 -5.08 1.49
N PHE A 8 -0.38 -5.62 2.70
CA PHE A 8 0.22 -4.99 3.87
C PHE A 8 1.12 -5.95 4.64
N SER A 9 2.16 -5.39 5.26
CA SER A 9 3.05 -6.12 6.16
C SER A 9 2.37 -6.32 7.53
N ALA A 10 2.88 -7.25 8.34
CA ALA A 10 2.32 -7.49 9.67
C ALA A 10 2.26 -6.22 10.56
N PRO A 11 3.29 -5.36 10.63
CA PRO A 11 3.19 -4.09 11.35
C PRO A 11 2.10 -3.15 10.83
N MET A 12 1.93 -3.06 9.50
CA MET A 12 0.86 -2.24 8.91
C MET A 12 -0.53 -2.78 9.23
N VAL A 13 -0.71 -4.10 9.21
CA VAL A 13 -1.99 -4.72 9.59
C VAL A 13 -2.31 -4.49 11.06
N ARG A 14 -1.32 -4.60 11.95
CA ARG A 14 -1.52 -4.22 13.37
C ARG A 14 -1.97 -2.78 13.50
N ALA A 15 -1.34 -1.86 12.79
CA ALA A 15 -1.74 -0.45 12.79
C ALA A 15 -3.19 -0.23 12.28
N LEU A 16 -3.67 -1.04 11.32
CA LEU A 16 -5.07 -1.02 10.90
C LEU A 16 -6.01 -1.55 11.99
N LEU A 17 -5.63 -2.67 12.63
CA LEU A 17 -6.43 -3.30 13.70
C LEU A 17 -6.55 -2.42 14.94
N GLU A 18 -5.50 -1.67 15.25
CA GLU A 18 -5.41 -0.66 16.31
C GLU A 18 -6.09 0.67 15.94
N GLY A 19 -6.49 0.86 14.69
CA GLY A 19 -7.13 2.10 14.21
C GLY A 19 -6.18 3.28 13.98
N ARG A 20 -4.86 3.06 14.02
CA ARG A 20 -3.85 4.10 13.78
C ARG A 20 -3.62 4.37 12.29
N LYS A 21 -3.68 3.33 11.46
CA LYS A 21 -3.49 3.46 10.00
C LYS A 21 -4.83 3.67 9.31
N THR A 22 -4.97 4.79 8.61
CA THR A 22 -6.16 5.17 7.80
C THR A 22 -5.77 5.66 6.40
N GLN A 23 -4.48 5.63 6.08
CA GLN A 23 -3.94 6.05 4.79
C GLN A 23 -2.78 5.14 4.38
N THR A 24 -2.55 5.01 3.07
CA THR A 24 -1.31 4.46 2.53
C THR A 24 -0.85 5.18 1.27
N ARG A 25 0.45 5.42 1.17
CA ARG A 25 1.12 5.87 -0.07
C ARG A 25 1.73 4.70 -0.83
N ARG A 26 1.57 4.73 -2.16
CA ARG A 26 2.21 3.80 -3.09
C ARG A 26 2.93 4.58 -4.18
N ILE A 27 4.15 4.17 -4.52
CA ILE A 27 4.86 4.70 -5.68
C ILE A 27 3.98 4.53 -6.93
N LEU A 28 3.78 5.61 -7.67
CA LEU A 28 3.03 5.61 -8.92
C LEU A 28 3.88 4.96 -10.01
N SER A 29 3.90 3.63 -10.05
CA SER A 29 4.80 2.84 -10.92
C SER A 29 4.18 2.44 -12.26
N LYS A 30 2.86 2.62 -12.41
CA LYS A 30 2.14 2.32 -13.64
C LYS A 30 0.86 3.16 -13.74
N ALA A 31 0.43 3.42 -14.97
CA ALA A 31 -0.86 4.04 -15.26
C ALA A 31 -1.42 3.50 -16.58
N ARG A 32 -2.74 3.28 -16.63
CA ARG A 32 -3.44 2.77 -17.81
C ARG A 32 -3.96 3.96 -18.63
N VAL A 33 -3.24 4.34 -19.67
CA VAL A 33 -3.59 5.46 -20.56
C VAL A 33 -4.91 5.15 -21.28
N PHE A 34 -5.79 6.14 -21.37
CA PHE A 34 -7.09 6.03 -22.04
C PHE A 34 -6.91 5.73 -23.53
N ALA A 35 -7.93 5.13 -24.16
CA ALA A 35 -7.98 5.03 -25.60
C ALA A 35 -8.33 6.39 -26.21
N THR A 36 -7.79 6.70 -27.37
CA THR A 36 -8.24 7.78 -28.26
C THR A 36 -8.77 7.16 -29.56
N PRO A 37 -9.49 7.91 -30.41
CA PRO A 37 -9.90 7.41 -31.72
C PRO A 37 -8.72 6.89 -32.57
N GLU A 38 -7.53 7.47 -32.39
CA GLU A 38 -6.32 7.15 -33.15
C GLU A 38 -5.48 6.04 -32.52
N ARG A 39 -5.64 5.77 -31.22
CA ARG A 39 -4.77 4.83 -30.49
C ARG A 39 -5.52 4.04 -29.42
N PRO A 40 -5.35 2.70 -29.38
CA PRO A 40 -5.92 1.90 -28.31
C PRO A 40 -5.26 2.25 -26.99
N ALA A 41 -6.00 2.03 -25.92
CA ALA A 41 -5.51 2.20 -24.57
C ALA A 41 -4.26 1.30 -24.36
N PHE A 42 -3.19 1.82 -23.75
CA PHE A 42 -2.02 1.04 -23.31
C PHE A 42 -1.61 1.31 -21.84
N THR A 43 -0.62 0.59 -21.31
CA THR A 43 -0.13 0.77 -19.93
C THR A 43 1.28 1.37 -19.93
N LEU A 44 1.44 2.53 -19.30
CA LEU A 44 2.75 3.05 -18.91
C LEU A 44 3.26 2.26 -17.70
N LYS A 45 4.50 1.78 -17.79
CA LYS A 45 5.21 1.05 -16.74
C LYS A 45 6.71 1.10 -17.02
N GLY A 46 7.53 0.77 -16.02
CA GLY A 46 8.99 0.74 -16.18
C GLY A 46 9.54 2.10 -16.65
N GLU A 47 10.53 2.07 -17.54
CA GLU A 47 11.20 3.30 -18.04
C GLU A 47 10.24 4.31 -18.64
N HIS A 48 9.21 3.88 -19.37
CA HIS A 48 8.21 4.79 -19.94
C HIS A 48 7.43 5.53 -18.86
N MET A 49 7.10 4.87 -17.74
CA MET A 49 6.45 5.54 -16.62
C MET A 49 7.42 6.50 -15.93
N SER A 50 8.66 6.06 -15.69
CA SER A 50 9.69 6.91 -15.06
C SER A 50 9.91 8.20 -15.85
N ARG A 51 10.03 8.11 -17.19
CA ARG A 51 10.15 9.30 -18.06
C ARG A 51 8.90 10.17 -18.02
N ALA A 52 7.71 9.57 -18.09
CA ALA A 52 6.45 10.31 -18.02
C ALA A 52 6.26 11.06 -16.69
N LEU A 53 6.92 10.64 -15.62
CA LEU A 53 6.86 11.27 -14.30
C LEU A 53 7.98 12.27 -14.02
N GLN A 54 9.10 12.20 -14.76
CA GLN A 54 10.28 13.02 -14.51
C GLN A 54 9.99 14.52 -14.61
N ALA A 55 9.29 14.93 -15.68
CA ALA A 55 8.82 16.30 -15.91
C ALA A 55 7.32 16.48 -15.60
N ALA A 56 6.71 15.51 -14.89
CA ALA A 56 5.30 15.59 -14.56
C ALA A 56 5.02 16.73 -13.58
N SER A 57 3.93 17.43 -13.83
CA SER A 57 3.44 18.55 -13.01
C SER A 57 1.92 18.65 -13.12
N GLY A 58 1.28 19.26 -12.12
CA GLY A 58 -0.12 19.65 -12.20
C GLY A 58 -1.11 18.51 -12.37
N PHE A 59 -0.94 17.39 -11.63
CA PHE A 59 -1.90 16.29 -11.62
C PHE A 59 -3.30 16.81 -11.32
N ARG A 60 -4.22 16.59 -12.26
CA ARG A 60 -5.62 16.96 -12.16
C ARG A 60 -6.46 15.70 -12.10
N HIS A 61 -7.21 15.53 -11.02
CA HIS A 61 -8.22 14.49 -10.94
C HIS A 61 -9.33 14.78 -11.95
N LEU A 62 -9.75 13.75 -12.69
CA LEU A 62 -10.84 13.83 -13.64
C LEU A 62 -12.12 13.28 -12.98
N HIS A 63 -12.34 11.98 -13.09
CA HIS A 63 -13.45 11.26 -12.49
C HIS A 63 -13.03 9.83 -12.20
N GLY A 64 -13.64 9.20 -11.18
CA GLY A 64 -13.27 7.84 -10.78
C GLY A 64 -11.78 7.74 -10.44
N ASP A 65 -11.09 6.81 -11.09
CA ASP A 65 -9.64 6.61 -10.97
C ASP A 65 -8.84 7.29 -12.09
N GLY A 66 -9.48 8.15 -12.88
CA GLY A 66 -8.91 8.87 -14.01
C GLY A 66 -8.21 10.17 -13.61
N TRP A 67 -7.01 10.38 -14.14
CA TRP A 67 -6.16 11.54 -13.88
C TRP A 67 -5.57 12.08 -15.17
N PHE A 68 -5.29 13.38 -15.16
CA PHE A 68 -4.55 14.09 -16.20
C PHE A 68 -3.26 14.68 -15.63
N TRP A 69 -2.17 14.59 -16.38
CA TRP A 69 -0.95 15.37 -16.13
C TRP A 69 -0.26 15.68 -17.46
N GLU A 70 0.62 16.66 -17.43
CA GLU A 70 1.51 16.94 -18.55
C GLU A 70 2.89 16.35 -18.29
N CYS A 71 3.49 15.77 -19.32
CA CYS A 71 4.88 15.32 -19.30
C CYS A 71 5.61 15.76 -20.58
N ASP A 72 6.91 15.52 -20.63
CA ASP A 72 7.64 15.63 -21.88
C ASP A 72 7.17 14.56 -22.87
N ALA A 73 7.30 14.85 -24.16
CA ALA A 73 7.01 13.92 -25.25
C ALA A 73 7.47 12.50 -24.94
N LEU A 74 6.55 11.53 -25.04
CA LEU A 74 6.92 10.13 -25.04
C LEU A 74 7.74 9.84 -26.32
N GLU A 75 8.55 8.78 -26.35
CA GLU A 75 9.53 8.49 -27.44
C GLU A 75 9.02 8.64 -28.88
N TRP A 76 7.70 8.51 -29.08
CA TRP A 76 7.00 8.58 -30.36
C TRP A 76 6.56 10.01 -30.77
N GLN A 77 6.92 11.02 -29.99
CA GLN A 77 6.57 12.43 -30.22
C GLN A 77 7.85 13.26 -30.37
N ALA A 78 7.76 14.36 -31.12
CA ALA A 78 8.91 15.23 -31.35
C ALA A 78 9.50 15.75 -30.02
N PRO A 79 10.83 15.73 -29.86
CA PRO A 79 11.50 16.35 -28.72
C PRO A 79 11.02 17.81 -28.56
N ALA A 80 10.74 18.24 -27.32
CA ALA A 80 10.18 19.55 -26.93
C ALA A 80 8.65 19.73 -27.02
N THR A 81 7.87 18.68 -27.31
CA THR A 81 6.40 18.77 -27.22
C THR A 81 5.90 18.36 -25.82
N ARG A 82 5.29 19.28 -25.07
CA ARG A 82 4.54 18.91 -23.85
C ARG A 82 3.34 18.05 -24.25
N THR A 83 3.18 16.91 -23.61
CA THR A 83 2.10 15.96 -23.89
C THR A 83 1.22 15.78 -22.69
N GLY A 84 -0.08 15.97 -22.90
CA GLY A 84 -1.10 15.63 -21.93
C GLY A 84 -1.32 14.11 -21.88
N VAL A 85 -1.21 13.53 -20.70
CA VAL A 85 -1.51 12.12 -20.45
C VAL A 85 -2.77 12.03 -19.63
N MET A 86 -3.77 11.30 -20.14
CA MET A 86 -4.97 10.92 -19.41
C MET A 86 -4.92 9.42 -19.11
N ALA A 87 -4.95 9.03 -17.85
CA ALA A 87 -4.79 7.63 -17.46
C ALA A 87 -5.53 7.26 -16.18
N HIS A 88 -5.87 5.97 -16.05
CA HIS A 88 -6.31 5.40 -14.79
C HIS A 88 -5.10 5.06 -13.91
N ILE A 89 -5.10 5.54 -12.67
CA ILE A 89 -4.05 5.20 -11.67
C ILE A 89 -4.44 4.03 -10.76
N GLY A 90 -5.69 3.55 -10.85
CA GLY A 90 -6.14 2.31 -10.22
C GLY A 90 -6.75 2.43 -8.82
N TYR A 91 -7.09 3.65 -8.36
CA TYR A 91 -7.87 3.89 -7.14
C TYR A 91 -8.88 5.01 -7.36
N ALA A 92 -10.11 4.80 -6.92
CA ALA A 92 -11.18 5.78 -6.89
C ALA A 92 -11.83 5.81 -5.50
N VAL A 93 -12.37 6.97 -5.11
CA VAL A 93 -13.24 7.08 -3.94
C VAL A 93 -14.41 6.11 -4.08
N GLY A 94 -14.72 5.42 -2.98
CA GLY A 94 -15.74 4.38 -2.90
C GLY A 94 -15.27 2.99 -3.34
N ASP A 95 -14.03 2.80 -3.81
CA ASP A 95 -13.49 1.46 -4.01
C ASP A 95 -13.33 0.71 -2.69
N ARG A 96 -13.44 -0.63 -2.73
CA ARG A 96 -13.23 -1.49 -1.57
C ARG A 96 -11.95 -2.29 -1.74
N LEU A 97 -11.06 -2.21 -0.78
CA LEU A 97 -9.77 -2.90 -0.79
C LEU A 97 -9.78 -4.03 0.23
N TRP A 98 -9.58 -5.26 -0.21
CA TRP A 98 -9.41 -6.38 0.71
C TRP A 98 -7.93 -6.57 1.02
N VAL A 99 -7.59 -6.59 2.31
CA VAL A 99 -6.20 -6.64 2.76
C VAL A 99 -5.64 -8.03 2.59
N ARG A 100 -4.44 -8.10 2.03
CA ARG A 100 -3.62 -9.29 1.92
C ARG A 100 -2.45 -9.19 2.88
N GLU A 101 -2.34 -10.17 3.77
CA GLU A 101 -1.28 -10.24 4.77
C GLU A 101 -0.63 -11.62 4.81
N THR A 102 0.48 -11.73 5.53
CA THR A 102 1.17 -13.02 5.70
C THR A 102 0.32 -13.93 6.59
N HIS A 103 0.00 -15.12 6.10
CA HIS A 103 -0.98 -16.04 6.71
C HIS A 103 -0.51 -17.50 6.63
N GLY A 104 -1.07 -18.35 7.47
CA GLY A 104 -0.93 -19.81 7.45
C GLY A 104 -2.29 -20.47 7.56
N PHE A 105 -2.40 -21.69 7.05
CA PHE A 105 -3.59 -22.54 7.19
C PHE A 105 -3.22 -23.77 7.99
N ASN A 106 -4.07 -24.18 8.93
CA ASN A 106 -3.90 -25.39 9.74
C ASN A 106 -4.48 -26.66 9.07
N HIS A 107 -4.48 -26.72 7.74
CA HIS A 107 -5.12 -27.79 6.99
C HIS A 107 -4.15 -28.38 5.97
N TYR A 108 -3.95 -29.71 6.03
CA TYR A 108 -2.91 -30.42 5.28
C TYR A 108 -2.97 -30.16 3.76
N GLU A 109 -4.16 -29.99 3.18
CA GLU A 109 -4.35 -29.70 1.75
C GLU A 109 -3.75 -28.35 1.35
N TYR A 110 -3.81 -27.38 2.26
CA TYR A 110 -3.32 -26.03 2.03
C TYR A 110 -1.95 -25.78 2.63
N GLU A 111 -1.42 -26.68 3.45
CA GLU A 111 -0.03 -26.58 3.90
C GLU A 111 0.92 -26.72 2.70
N ARG A 112 0.69 -27.73 1.84
CA ARG A 112 1.61 -28.09 0.74
C ARG A 112 1.27 -27.49 -0.63
N GLY A 113 0.08 -26.91 -0.82
CA GLY A 113 -0.37 -26.39 -2.12
C GLY A 113 -1.07 -25.03 -2.05
N LYS A 114 -1.24 -24.32 -3.17
CA LYS A 114 -1.94 -23.02 -3.19
C LYS A 114 -3.40 -23.19 -2.78
N ALA A 115 -3.85 -22.35 -1.85
CA ALA A 115 -5.26 -22.32 -1.48
C ALA A 115 -6.13 -21.93 -2.68
N PRO A 116 -7.35 -22.51 -2.81
CA PRO A 116 -8.28 -22.17 -3.88
C PRO A 116 -8.72 -20.70 -3.78
N LYS A 117 -9.26 -20.17 -4.88
CA LYS A 117 -9.76 -18.79 -4.92
C LYS A 117 -11.05 -18.58 -4.11
N VAL A 118 -11.77 -19.65 -3.80
CA VAL A 118 -13.02 -19.68 -3.03
C VAL A 118 -12.81 -20.65 -1.88
N ARG A 119 -13.32 -20.33 -0.68
CA ARG A 119 -13.26 -21.23 0.48
C ARG A 119 -14.22 -22.40 0.21
N PRO A 120 -13.78 -23.67 0.30
CA PRO A 120 -14.70 -24.79 0.23
C PRO A 120 -15.64 -24.81 1.45
N ASP A 121 -16.92 -25.10 1.20
CA ASP A 121 -17.96 -25.10 2.22
C ASP A 121 -17.81 -26.26 3.21
N ASP A 122 -17.11 -27.33 2.83
CA ASP A 122 -16.86 -28.54 3.62
C ASP A 122 -15.67 -28.42 4.59
N LEU A 123 -15.00 -27.26 4.62
CA LEU A 123 -13.85 -26.99 5.48
C LEU A 123 -14.21 -26.05 6.63
N ASP A 124 -15.10 -26.51 7.50
CA ASP A 124 -15.53 -25.81 8.70
C ASP A 124 -14.39 -25.66 9.72
N ASP A 125 -13.54 -26.68 9.88
CA ASP A 125 -12.41 -26.70 10.83
C ASP A 125 -11.16 -25.95 10.34
N LEU A 126 -11.26 -25.23 9.22
CA LEU A 126 -10.16 -24.42 8.69
C LEU A 126 -9.93 -23.18 9.55
N HIS A 127 -8.83 -23.17 10.28
CA HIS A 127 -8.28 -22.03 10.97
C HIS A 127 -7.23 -21.31 10.10
N ILE A 128 -7.30 -19.99 10.11
CA ILE A 128 -6.34 -19.12 9.44
C ILE A 128 -5.55 -18.39 10.52
N SER A 129 -4.24 -18.60 10.53
CA SER A 129 -3.33 -17.86 11.41
C SER A 129 -2.72 -16.70 10.64
N TYR A 130 -2.70 -15.52 11.26
CA TYR A 130 -2.17 -14.31 10.65
C TYR A 130 -0.91 -13.85 11.36
N ARG A 131 0.12 -13.48 10.60
CA ARG A 131 1.40 -13.06 11.19
C ARG A 131 1.28 -11.79 12.04
N ALA A 132 0.29 -10.96 11.76
CA ALA A 132 0.03 -9.74 12.53
C ALA A 132 -0.46 -10.02 13.96
N ASP A 133 -0.99 -11.21 14.25
CA ASP A 133 -1.59 -11.50 15.56
C ASP A 133 -0.56 -11.84 16.64
N GLU A 134 0.64 -12.27 16.23
CA GLU A 134 1.87 -12.46 17.02
C GLU A 134 1.73 -12.95 18.49
N TYR A 135 0.68 -13.69 18.84
CA TYR A 135 0.43 -14.14 20.22
C TYR A 135 0.68 -15.61 20.50
N ASP A 136 0.96 -16.42 19.49
CA ASP A 136 1.14 -17.85 19.72
C ASP A 136 2.57 -18.30 19.40
N ARG A 137 3.47 -18.14 20.37
CA ARG A 137 4.85 -18.66 20.23
C ARG A 137 4.91 -20.18 20.27
N GLU A 138 3.88 -20.85 20.78
CA GLU A 138 3.82 -22.32 20.86
C GLU A 138 3.32 -22.95 19.55
N ILE A 139 2.39 -22.32 18.82
CA ILE A 139 1.94 -22.79 17.49
C ILE A 139 2.99 -22.54 16.36
N ARG A 140 4.08 -21.81 16.64
CA ARG A 140 5.06 -21.36 15.64
C ARG A 140 5.88 -22.46 14.95
N SER A 141 5.96 -23.67 15.49
CA SER A 141 6.84 -24.70 14.92
C SER A 141 6.24 -25.50 13.76
N GLU A 142 4.91 -25.49 13.57
CA GLU A 142 4.26 -26.41 12.60
C GLU A 142 3.59 -25.71 11.41
N LEU A 143 3.19 -24.44 11.54
CA LEU A 143 2.47 -23.74 10.45
C LEU A 143 3.41 -23.15 9.39
N LEU A 144 3.17 -23.52 8.12
CA LEU A 144 3.83 -22.91 6.97
C LEU A 144 3.21 -21.55 6.59
N TYR A 145 3.81 -20.46 7.08
CA TYR A 145 3.42 -19.09 6.70
C TYR A 145 3.73 -18.78 5.23
N ARG A 146 2.80 -18.08 4.59
CA ARG A 146 2.84 -17.68 3.18
C ARG A 146 2.90 -16.18 3.02
N PRO A 147 3.73 -15.67 2.09
CA PRO A 147 3.71 -14.27 1.72
C PRO A 147 2.31 -13.78 1.33
N SER A 148 2.02 -12.51 1.62
CA SER A 148 0.71 -11.88 1.37
C SER A 148 0.24 -11.96 -0.08
N ILE A 149 1.16 -12.00 -1.05
CA ILE A 149 0.85 -12.15 -2.47
C ILE A 149 0.15 -13.47 -2.83
N PHE A 150 0.10 -14.44 -1.90
CA PHE A 150 -0.62 -15.70 -2.06
C PHE A 150 -1.96 -15.76 -1.33
N MET A 151 -2.31 -14.77 -0.49
CA MET A 151 -3.57 -14.78 0.26
C MET A 151 -4.78 -14.76 -0.67
N PRO A 152 -5.70 -15.74 -0.62
CA PRO A 152 -6.94 -15.68 -1.38
C PRO A 152 -7.93 -14.68 -0.79
N ARG A 153 -8.90 -14.23 -1.59
CA ARG A 153 -9.88 -13.19 -1.19
C ARG A 153 -10.67 -13.57 0.05
N TRP A 154 -11.19 -14.80 0.11
CA TRP A 154 -11.99 -15.31 1.23
C TRP A 154 -11.21 -15.37 2.56
N ALA A 155 -9.87 -15.43 2.51
CA ALA A 155 -9.03 -15.48 3.71
C ALA A 155 -8.75 -14.08 4.29
N SER A 156 -9.12 -13.00 3.58
CA SER A 156 -8.98 -11.64 4.10
C SER A 156 -9.92 -11.41 5.28
N ARG A 157 -9.45 -10.66 6.28
CA ARG A 157 -10.23 -10.30 7.48
C ARG A 157 -10.40 -8.79 7.67
N LEU A 158 -9.92 -8.00 6.71
CA LEU A 158 -9.99 -6.55 6.73
C LEU A 158 -10.41 -6.04 5.36
N THR A 159 -11.39 -5.14 5.37
CA THR A 159 -11.86 -4.42 4.18
C THR A 159 -11.67 -2.93 4.41
N LEU A 160 -11.10 -2.24 3.42
CA LEU A 160 -10.87 -0.80 3.47
C LEU A 160 -11.78 -0.13 2.45
N THR A 161 -12.56 0.86 2.85
CA THR A 161 -13.36 1.67 1.90
C THR A 161 -12.59 2.93 1.59
N VAL A 162 -12.21 3.15 0.33
CA VAL A 162 -11.44 4.32 -0.10
C VAL A 162 -12.27 5.58 0.07
N THR A 163 -11.77 6.54 0.86
CA THR A 163 -12.43 7.81 1.16
C THR A 163 -11.82 8.99 0.43
N ASP A 164 -10.52 8.93 0.11
CA ASP A 164 -9.81 9.98 -0.63
C ASP A 164 -8.64 9.40 -1.43
N VAL A 165 -8.33 10.02 -2.57
CA VAL A 165 -7.21 9.65 -3.45
C VAL A 165 -6.50 10.90 -3.93
N ARG A 166 -5.21 11.01 -3.61
CA ARG A 166 -4.34 12.14 -4.01
C ARG A 166 -3.12 11.65 -4.76
N VAL A 167 -2.75 12.34 -5.83
CA VAL A 167 -1.46 12.18 -6.51
C VAL A 167 -0.58 13.37 -6.16
N GLN A 168 0.54 13.11 -5.49
CA GLN A 168 1.43 14.15 -4.96
C GLN A 168 2.87 13.66 -4.91
N ARG A 169 3.81 14.58 -4.64
CA ARG A 169 5.17 14.17 -4.26
C ARG A 169 5.14 13.54 -2.87
N LEU A 170 6.01 12.57 -2.64
CA LEU A 170 6.11 11.87 -1.36
C LEU A 170 6.27 12.85 -0.18
N GLN A 171 7.16 13.82 -0.33
CA GLN A 171 7.49 14.80 0.71
C GLN A 171 6.42 15.89 0.88
N ASP A 172 5.37 15.93 0.05
CA ASP A 172 4.21 16.81 0.26
C ASP A 172 3.26 16.25 1.36
N CYS A 173 3.64 15.19 2.06
CA CYS A 173 2.86 14.68 3.18
C CYS A 173 2.90 15.64 4.38
N SER A 174 1.75 15.85 5.01
CA SER A 174 1.64 16.56 6.29
C SER A 174 2.02 15.67 7.48
N GLU A 175 2.08 16.25 8.69
CA GLU A 175 2.19 15.46 9.92
C GLU A 175 0.97 14.57 10.13
N ALA A 176 -0.24 15.08 9.88
CA ALA A 176 -1.48 14.30 9.96
C ALA A 176 -1.46 13.13 8.96
N ASP A 177 -0.89 13.33 7.79
CA ASP A 177 -0.69 12.26 6.81
C ASP A 177 0.26 11.17 7.31
N ALA A 178 1.37 11.57 7.94
CA ALA A 178 2.34 10.64 8.52
C ALA A 178 1.72 9.82 9.67
N LEU A 179 0.89 10.45 10.51
CA LEU A 179 0.10 9.76 11.54
C LEU A 179 -0.86 8.75 10.93
N ALA A 180 -1.60 9.15 9.89
CA ALA A 180 -2.54 8.28 9.18
C ALA A 180 -1.85 7.10 8.44
N GLU A 181 -0.55 7.19 8.17
CA GLU A 181 0.25 6.05 7.68
C GLU A 181 0.49 4.98 8.75
N GLY A 182 0.17 5.26 10.02
CA GLY A 182 0.26 4.33 11.13
C GLY A 182 1.65 4.27 11.75
N ILE A 183 2.39 5.38 11.77
CA ILE A 183 3.62 5.47 12.56
C ILE A 183 3.32 5.29 14.05
N GLU A 184 4.31 4.79 14.79
CA GLU A 184 4.21 4.53 16.21
C GLU A 184 4.88 5.64 17.02
N ALA A 185 4.19 6.12 18.05
CA ALA A 185 4.82 6.83 19.16
C ALA A 185 5.06 5.84 20.29
N ARG A 186 6.26 5.89 20.88
CA ARG A 186 6.59 5.13 22.08
C ARG A 186 7.28 6.04 23.07
N GLY A 187 7.21 5.68 24.34
CA GLY A 187 8.09 6.31 25.32
C GLY A 187 8.38 5.43 26.53
N VAL A 188 9.55 5.66 27.11
CA VAL A 188 10.01 5.06 28.36
C VAL A 188 10.50 6.20 29.26
N GLY A 189 9.80 6.43 30.38
CA GLY A 189 10.11 7.54 31.29
C GLY A 189 9.97 8.90 30.60
N SER A 190 11.02 9.71 30.62
CA SER A 190 11.05 11.06 30.02
C SER A 190 11.37 11.08 28.51
N LEU A 191 11.65 9.92 27.90
CA LEU A 191 11.94 9.79 26.47
C LEU A 191 10.67 9.36 25.76
N TRP A 192 9.92 10.32 25.22
CA TRP A 192 8.69 10.08 24.46
C TRP A 192 8.85 10.67 23.05
N GLY A 193 8.48 9.91 22.02
CA GLY A 193 8.46 10.41 20.64
C GLY A 193 8.25 9.33 19.58
N TRP A 194 8.42 9.71 18.32
CA TRP A 194 8.09 8.89 17.16
C TRP A 194 9.24 7.95 16.79
N ILE A 195 8.94 6.68 16.52
CA ILE A 195 9.96 5.65 16.26
C ILE A 195 10.84 6.01 15.05
N ASP A 196 12.14 5.78 15.18
CA ASP A 196 13.06 5.64 14.04
C ASP A 196 13.03 4.18 13.54
N TYR A 197 12.48 3.94 12.35
CA TYR A 197 12.34 2.61 11.77
C TYR A 197 13.65 2.07 11.14
N LEU A 198 14.69 2.90 11.05
CA LEU A 198 16.03 2.49 10.63
C LEU A 198 16.91 2.08 11.82
N GLU A 199 16.50 2.38 13.06
CA GLU A 199 17.22 1.94 14.25
C GLU A 199 17.06 0.42 14.42
N THR A 200 18.18 -0.29 14.34
CA THR A 200 18.23 -1.75 14.38
C THR A 200 18.68 -2.28 15.73
N ASN A 201 19.20 -1.42 16.61
CA ASN A 201 19.63 -1.81 17.94
C ASN A 201 18.42 -1.81 18.90
N PRO A 202 17.96 -2.97 19.40
CA PRO A 202 16.80 -3.05 20.28
C PRO A 202 17.02 -2.37 21.63
N ASN A 203 18.28 -2.08 22.00
CA ASN A 203 18.63 -1.38 23.24
C ASN A 203 18.67 0.14 23.08
N VAL A 204 18.50 0.65 21.86
CA VAL A 204 18.47 2.09 21.58
C VAL A 204 17.07 2.43 21.08
N THR A 205 16.35 3.25 21.82
CA THR A 205 15.11 3.84 21.31
C THR A 205 15.43 5.26 20.86
N ARG A 206 15.70 5.42 19.56
CA ARG A 206 15.73 6.75 18.95
C ARG A 206 14.31 7.19 18.65
N HIS A 207 14.01 8.39 19.10
CA HIS A 207 12.74 9.03 18.86
C HIS A 207 12.97 10.31 18.06
N PHE A 208 12.17 10.49 17.03
CA PHE A 208 11.99 11.78 16.40
C PHE A 208 10.94 12.59 17.18
N ALA A 209 11.16 13.90 17.27
CA ALA A 209 10.14 14.82 17.76
C ALA A 209 9.01 15.03 16.74
N ASP A 210 9.25 14.70 15.47
CA ASP A 210 8.37 14.96 14.34
C ASP A 210 7.88 13.64 13.69
N PRO A 211 6.56 13.45 13.54
CA PRO A 211 5.99 12.27 12.90
C PRO A 211 6.43 12.12 11.44
N ARG A 212 6.69 13.21 10.70
CA ARG A 212 7.13 13.14 9.30
C ARG A 212 8.53 12.53 9.17
N ARG A 213 9.46 12.86 10.07
CA ARG A 213 10.78 12.22 10.12
C ARG A 213 10.69 10.73 10.44
N SER A 214 9.81 10.35 11.36
CA SER A 214 9.51 8.94 11.62
C SER A 214 8.97 8.24 10.37
N TYR A 215 8.03 8.86 9.66
CA TYR A 215 7.52 8.32 8.41
C TYR A 215 8.58 8.25 7.30
N ALA A 216 9.50 9.20 7.23
CA ALA A 216 10.64 9.16 6.30
C ALA A 216 11.51 7.92 6.56
N SER A 217 11.87 7.64 7.82
CA SER A 217 12.63 6.44 8.19
C SER A 217 11.88 5.14 7.84
N LEU A 218 10.54 5.10 8.03
CA LEU A 218 9.71 3.96 7.63
C LEU A 218 9.69 3.78 6.11
N TRP A 219 9.63 4.89 5.36
CA TRP A 219 9.64 4.85 3.92
C TRP A 219 10.94 4.26 3.39
N ASP A 220 12.08 4.70 3.90
CA ASP A 220 13.40 4.17 3.54
C ASP A 220 13.56 2.72 3.97
N SER A 221 13.08 2.33 5.16
CA SER A 221 13.14 0.94 5.62
C SER A 221 12.38 -0.03 4.70
N ILE A 222 11.35 0.47 4.00
CA ILE A 222 10.52 -0.33 3.08
C ILE A 222 11.06 -0.30 1.65
N ASN A 223 11.51 0.88 1.18
CA ASN A 223 11.81 1.12 -0.23
C ASN A 223 13.32 1.18 -0.54
N GLY A 224 14.17 1.11 0.48
CA GLY A 224 15.63 1.22 0.37
C GLY A 224 16.16 2.59 0.79
N ASP A 225 17.46 2.64 1.07
CA ASP A 225 18.18 3.85 1.45
C ASP A 225 18.05 4.96 0.39
N GLY A 226 17.78 6.19 0.84
CA GLY A 226 17.57 7.36 -0.02
C GLY A 226 16.23 7.41 -0.77
N ALA A 227 15.30 6.49 -0.52
CA ALA A 227 14.00 6.46 -1.21
C ALA A 227 13.09 7.64 -0.83
N TRP A 228 13.25 8.20 0.37
CA TRP A 228 12.59 9.41 0.84
C TRP A 228 13.10 10.65 0.08
N ASP A 229 14.42 10.78 -0.04
CA ASP A 229 15.08 11.90 -0.71
C ASP A 229 14.82 11.93 -2.22
N ALA A 230 14.62 10.75 -2.83
CA ALA A 230 14.19 10.63 -4.23
C ALA A 230 12.84 11.32 -4.51
N ASN A 231 12.04 11.57 -3.46
CA ASN A 231 10.76 12.28 -3.50
C ASN A 231 9.87 11.88 -4.70
N PRO A 232 9.56 10.57 -4.86
CA PRO A 232 8.81 10.09 -6.02
C PRO A 232 7.37 10.61 -6.02
N TRP A 233 6.73 10.54 -7.19
CA TRP A 233 5.28 10.66 -7.28
C TRP A 233 4.61 9.44 -6.66
N VAL A 234 3.66 9.68 -5.76
CA VAL A 234 2.90 8.65 -5.06
C VAL A 234 1.41 8.84 -5.26
N VAL A 235 0.67 7.75 -5.15
CA VAL A 235 -0.77 7.78 -4.91
C VAL A 235 -0.99 7.58 -3.42
N ALA A 236 -1.48 8.61 -2.73
CA ALA A 236 -1.94 8.54 -1.35
C ALA A 236 -3.43 8.15 -1.36
N VAL A 237 -3.76 7.06 -0.69
CA VAL A 237 -5.11 6.51 -0.61
C VAL A 237 -5.53 6.50 0.86
N SER A 238 -6.54 7.29 1.20
CA SER A 238 -7.19 7.28 2.52
C SER A 238 -8.39 6.33 2.52
N PHE A 239 -8.68 5.73 3.66
CA PHE A 239 -9.73 4.75 3.77
C PHE A 239 -10.29 4.58 5.19
N ASP A 240 -11.54 4.11 5.26
CA ASP A 240 -12.16 3.60 6.48
C ASP A 240 -11.90 2.10 6.62
N VAL A 241 -11.57 1.64 7.82
CA VAL A 241 -11.21 0.25 8.11
C VAL A 241 -12.41 -0.51 8.68
N ARG A 242 -12.86 -1.56 7.99
CA ARG A 242 -13.82 -2.55 8.48
C ARG A 242 -13.08 -3.84 8.85
N LYS A 243 -13.28 -4.31 10.08
CA LYS A 243 -12.84 -5.64 10.55
C LYS A 243 -13.83 -6.70 10.04
N GLY A 244 -13.53 -7.27 8.87
CA GLY A 244 -14.35 -8.26 8.20
C GLY A 244 -13.91 -8.48 6.75
N ASN A 245 -14.24 -9.65 6.23
CA ASN A 245 -14.05 -9.94 4.80
C ASN A 245 -14.93 -9.02 3.95
N ILE A 246 -14.50 -8.76 2.72
CA ILE A 246 -15.21 -7.92 1.75
C ILE A 246 -16.53 -8.53 1.26
N ASP A 247 -16.64 -9.86 1.37
CA ASP A 247 -17.79 -10.67 0.94
C ASP A 247 -18.74 -11.00 2.12
N GLY A 248 -18.38 -10.65 3.35
CA GLY A 248 -19.22 -10.83 4.55
C GLY A 248 -19.86 -9.54 5.04
#